data_AF-A0A838DGK2-F1
#
_entry.id   AF-A0A838DGK2-F1
#
_cell.length_a   1.000
_cell.length_b   1.000
_cell.length_c   1.000
_cell.angle_alpha   90.00
_cell.angle_beta   90.00
_cell.angle_gamma   90.00
#
_symmetry.space_group_name_H-M   'P 1'
#
loop_
_entity.id
_entity.type
_entity.pdbx_description
1 polymer ?
#
loop_
_entity_poly.entity_id
_entity_poly.type
_entity_poly.pdbx_seq_one_letter_code
_entity_poly.pdbx_strand_id
1 'polypeptide(L)'
;MKFDFSEATKSLHELLRGLLDRLPYIGAALVVFVIFFLIAAGVRALVRNLAERSRKRRNVGIVLGRLAQWVIIFVGVLIALVIAIPSFKPGQLVQFLGISSVAIGFAFRDILQNFLAGILL
;
A
#
# COMPACT_ATOMS: atom_id res chain seq x y z
N MET A 1 -4.96 -3.89 -52.59
CA MET A 1 -4.70 -3.93 -51.13
C MET A 1 -5.82 -4.69 -50.44
N LYS A 2 -5.61 -5.96 -50.09
CA LYS A 2 -6.54 -6.69 -49.21
C LYS A 2 -6.10 -6.38 -47.79
N PHE A 3 -6.93 -5.67 -47.03
CA PHE A 3 -6.69 -5.44 -45.61
C PHE A 3 -6.76 -6.81 -44.91
N ASP A 4 -5.63 -7.26 -44.36
CA ASP A 4 -5.52 -8.57 -43.71
C ASP A 4 -6.03 -8.45 -42.26
N PHE A 5 -7.35 -8.50 -42.10
CA PHE A 5 -8.03 -8.45 -40.79
C PHE A 5 -7.70 -9.67 -39.89
N SER A 6 -6.96 -10.65 -40.41
CA SER A 6 -6.53 -11.84 -39.70
C SER A 6 -5.47 -11.55 -38.63
N GLU A 7 -4.58 -10.58 -38.87
CA GLU A 7 -3.58 -10.11 -37.90
C GLU A 7 -4.26 -9.40 -36.72
N ALA A 8 -5.15 -8.46 -37.02
CA ALA A 8 -5.87 -7.67 -36.01
C ALA A 8 -6.73 -8.55 -35.09
N THR A 9 -7.40 -9.56 -35.65
CA THR A 9 -8.23 -10.50 -34.87
C THR A 9 -7.39 -11.42 -34.00
N LYS A 10 -6.22 -11.87 -34.46
CA LYS A 10 -5.29 -12.67 -33.64
C LYS A 10 -4.78 -11.89 -32.43
N SER A 11 -4.30 -10.66 -32.64
CA SER A 11 -3.84 -9.81 -31.53
C SER A 11 -4.96 -9.54 -30.52
N LEU A 12 -6.19 -9.33 -30.98
CA LEU A 12 -7.36 -9.16 -30.11
C LEU A 12 -7.62 -10.40 -29.25
N HIS A 13 -7.54 -11.60 -29.82
CA HIS A 13 -7.72 -12.85 -29.09
C HIS A 13 -6.59 -13.08 -28.07
N GLU A 14 -5.35 -12.75 -28.40
CA GLU A 14 -4.23 -12.87 -27.47
C GLU A 14 -4.34 -11.90 -26.29
N LEU A 15 -4.76 -10.66 -26.54
CA LEU A 15 -5.02 -9.68 -25.49
C LEU A 15 -6.17 -10.12 -24.58
N LEU A 16 -7.28 -10.61 -25.15
CA LEU A 16 -8.43 -11.09 -24.37
C LEU A 16 -8.08 -12.31 -23.51
N ARG A 17 -7.32 -13.27 -24.05
CA ARG A 17 -6.82 -14.42 -23.28
C ARG A 17 -5.91 -13.97 -22.14
N GLY A 18 -4.95 -13.09 -22.42
CA GLY A 18 -4.05 -12.56 -21.38
C GLY A 18 -4.77 -11.78 -20.27
N LEU A 19 -5.90 -11.13 -20.57
CA LEU A 19 -6.73 -10.48 -19.55
C LEU A 19 -7.50 -11.49 -18.70
N LEU A 20 -8.09 -12.51 -19.34
CA LEU A 20 -8.78 -13.61 -18.65
C LEU A 20 -7.84 -14.39 -17.72
N ASP A 21 -6.60 -14.63 -18.14
CA ASP A 21 -5.60 -15.31 -17.32
C ASP A 21 -5.17 -14.48 -16.09
N ARG A 22 -5.31 -13.15 -16.14
CA ARG A 22 -4.95 -12.24 -15.03
C ARG A 22 -6.07 -11.97 -14.04
N LEU A 23 -7.33 -12.14 -14.45
CA LEU A 23 -8.51 -12.01 -13.59
C LEU A 23 -8.43 -12.77 -12.26
N PRO A 24 -8.01 -14.04 -12.18
CA PRO A 24 -7.92 -14.75 -10.91
C PRO A 24 -6.90 -14.13 -9.93
N TYR A 25 -5.77 -13.63 -10.44
CA TYR A 25 -4.74 -12.98 -9.62
C TYR A 25 -5.23 -11.65 -9.05
N ILE A 26 -5.94 -10.86 -9.86
CA ILE A 26 -6.54 -9.60 -9.41
C ILE A 26 -7.62 -9.88 -8.35
N GLY A 27 -8.44 -10.92 -8.56
CA GLY A 27 -9.43 -11.36 -7.57
C GLY A 27 -8.79 -11.76 -6.24
N ALA A 28 -7.73 -12.58 -6.29
CA ALA A 28 -6.99 -12.99 -5.09
C ALA A 28 -6.34 -11.79 -4.37
N ALA A 29 -5.71 -10.88 -5.12
CA ALA A 29 -5.13 -9.66 -4.58
C ALA A 29 -6.17 -8.77 -3.89
N LEU A 30 -7.36 -8.63 -4.48
CA LEU A 30 -8.45 -7.85 -3.90
C LEU A 30 -8.95 -8.48 -2.60
N VAL A 31 -9.13 -9.80 -2.55
CA VAL A 31 -9.53 -10.51 -1.32
C VAL A 31 -8.51 -10.27 -0.21
N VAL A 32 -7.22 -10.42 -0.51
CA VAL A 32 -6.14 -10.18 0.46
C VAL A 32 -6.14 -8.73 0.92
N PHE A 33 -6.28 -7.76 0.00
CA PHE A 33 -6.35 -6.35 0.35
C PHE A 33 -7.53 -6.05 1.28
N VAL A 34 -8.71 -6.60 1.01
CA VAL A 34 -9.90 -6.46 1.87
C VAL A 34 -9.63 -7.01 3.26
N ILE A 35 -8.97 -8.16 3.39
CA ILE A 35 -8.59 -8.73 4.69
C ILE A 35 -7.70 -7.74 5.46
N PHE A 36 -6.65 -7.20 4.84
CA PHE A 36 -5.78 -6.21 5.48
C PHE A 36 -6.53 -4.92 5.84
N PHE A 37 -7.46 -4.47 5.01
CA PHE A 37 -8.29 -3.32 5.28
C PHE A 37 -9.17 -3.52 6.53
N LEU A 38 -9.79 -4.69 6.65
CA LEU A 38 -10.59 -5.05 7.84
C LEU A 38 -9.72 -5.14 9.09
N ILE A 39 -8.52 -5.75 9.00
CA ILE A 39 -7.55 -5.79 10.10
C ILE A 39 -7.16 -4.37 10.53
N ALA A 40 -6.85 -3.50 9.56
CA ALA A 40 -6.48 -2.11 9.85
C ALA A 40 -7.60 -1.34 10.56
N ALA A 41 -8.85 -1.54 10.13
CA ALA A 41 -10.02 -0.97 10.79
C ALA A 41 -10.19 -1.49 12.23
N GLY A 42 -10.00 -2.80 12.44
CA GLY A 42 -10.02 -3.42 13.76
C GLY A 42 -8.93 -2.86 14.68
N VAL A 43 -7.69 -2.78 14.21
CA VAL A 43 -6.56 -2.21 14.99
C VAL A 43 -6.82 -0.76 15.36
N ARG A 44 -7.33 0.06 14.44
CA ARG A 44 -7.70 1.45 14.76
C ARG A 44 -8.76 1.52 15.86
N ALA A 45 -9.79 0.67 15.79
CA ALA A 45 -10.83 0.63 16.81
C ALA A 45 -10.27 0.22 18.18
N LEU A 46 -9.38 -0.78 18.22
CA LEU A 46 -8.70 -1.21 19.44
C LEU A 46 -7.85 -0.10 20.06
N VAL A 47 -7.00 0.55 19.26
CA VAL A 47 -6.13 1.65 19.72
C VAL A 47 -6.96 2.81 20.26
N ARG A 48 -8.08 3.14 19.60
CA ARG A 48 -9.00 4.17 20.06
C ARG A 48 -9.66 3.80 21.39
N ASN A 49 -10.17 2.58 21.53
CA ASN A 49 -10.82 2.11 22.74
C ASN A 49 -9.86 2.09 23.95
N LEU A 50 -8.60 1.70 23.72
CA LEU A 50 -7.56 1.73 24.75
C LEU A 50 -7.21 3.17 25.16
N ALA A 51 -7.16 4.09 24.20
CA ALA A 51 -6.85 5.49 24.47
C ALA A 51 -8.01 6.24 25.16
N GLU A 52 -9.27 5.89 24.88
CA GLU A 52 -10.44 6.49 25.53
C GLU A 52 -10.51 6.16 27.03
N ARG A 53 -9.96 5.02 27.47
CA ARG A 53 -9.80 4.70 28.90
C ARG A 53 -8.85 5.64 29.63
N SER A 54 -7.95 6.34 28.92
CA SER A 54 -7.00 7.29 29.48
C SER A 54 -7.37 8.71 29.06
N ARG A 55 -8.29 9.36 29.80
CA ARG A 55 -8.86 10.71 29.50
C ARG A 55 -7.82 11.78 29.11
N LYS A 56 -6.57 11.66 29.55
CA LYS A 56 -5.49 12.63 29.30
C LYS A 56 -4.79 12.48 27.93
N ARG A 57 -5.02 11.40 27.16
CA ARG A 57 -4.25 11.08 25.93
C ARG A 57 -5.10 10.82 24.67
N ARG A 58 -6.37 11.24 24.66
CA ARG A 58 -7.31 10.98 23.55
C ARG A 58 -6.79 11.40 22.18
N ASN A 59 -6.16 12.58 22.07
CA ASN A 59 -5.61 13.07 20.82
C ASN A 59 -4.44 12.21 20.31
N VAL A 60 -3.59 11.74 21.21
CA VAL A 60 -2.45 10.85 20.88
C VAL A 60 -2.98 9.50 20.38
N GLY A 61 -4.00 8.94 21.04
CA GLY A 61 -4.62 7.69 20.59
C GLY A 61 -5.28 7.76 19.22
N ILE A 62 -5.88 8.89 18.87
CA ILE A 62 -6.47 9.11 17.54
C ILE A 62 -5.37 9.13 16.47
N VAL A 63 -4.27 9.86 16.72
CA VAL A 63 -3.14 9.94 15.78
C VAL A 63 -2.46 8.58 15.65
N LEU A 64 -2.13 7.91 16.76
CA LEU A 64 -1.52 6.58 16.75
C LEU A 64 -2.39 5.54 16.06
N GLY A 65 -3.71 5.53 16.31
CA GLY A 65 -4.64 4.61 15.66
C GLY A 65 -4.72 4.84 14.15
N ARG A 66 -4.65 6.10 13.70
CA ARG A 66 -4.57 6.44 12.27
C ARG A 66 -3.23 6.00 11.66
N LEU A 67 -2.11 6.27 12.33
CA LEU A 67 -0.79 5.84 11.87
C LEU A 67 -0.71 4.31 11.74
N ALA A 68 -1.18 3.57 12.75
CA ALA A 68 -1.24 2.12 12.70
C ALA A 68 -2.11 1.61 11.54
N GLN A 69 -3.29 2.23 11.32
CA GLN A 69 -4.15 1.90 10.19
C GLN A 69 -3.41 2.09 8.86
N TRP A 70 -2.75 3.25 8.67
CA TRP A 70 -2.02 3.55 7.43
C TRP A 70 -0.89 2.57 7.17
N VAL A 71 -0.13 2.19 8.21
CA VAL A 71 0.95 1.19 8.08
C VAL A 71 0.39 -0.17 7.65
N ILE A 72 -0.70 -0.64 8.28
CA ILE A 72 -1.31 -1.94 7.95
C ILE A 72 -1.87 -1.94 6.52
N ILE A 73 -2.57 -0.87 6.13
CA ILE A 73 -3.08 -0.73 4.76
C ILE A 73 -1.92 -0.72 3.77
N PHE A 74 -0.85 0.03 4.06
CA PHE A 74 0.33 0.10 3.21
C PHE A 74 0.95 -1.29 2.98
N VAL A 75 1.15 -2.05 4.05
CA VAL A 75 1.63 -3.45 3.96
C VAL A 75 0.66 -4.32 3.16
N GLY A 76 -0.64 -4.17 3.38
CA GLY A 76 -1.67 -4.89 2.63
C GLY A 76 -1.64 -4.60 1.14
N VAL A 77 -1.45 -3.33 0.73
CA VAL A 77 -1.28 -2.93 -0.68
C VAL A 77 -0.05 -3.59 -1.29
N LEU A 78 1.07 -3.60 -0.57
CA LEU A 78 2.31 -4.20 -1.05
C LEU A 78 2.14 -5.70 -1.31
N ILE A 79 1.53 -6.43 -0.37
CA ILE A 79 1.27 -7.86 -0.54
C ILE A 79 0.28 -8.10 -1.69
N ALA A 80 -0.80 -7.32 -1.77
CA ALA A 80 -1.77 -7.40 -2.85
C ALA A 80 -1.13 -7.16 -4.23
N LEU A 81 -0.18 -6.21 -4.33
CA LEU A 81 0.51 -5.90 -5.58
C LEU A 81 1.36 -7.09 -6.08
N VAL A 82 2.07 -7.77 -5.18
CA VAL A 82 2.83 -8.98 -5.51
C VAL A 82 1.92 -10.10 -6.01
N ILE A 83 0.73 -10.24 -5.43
CA ILE A 83 -0.25 -11.25 -5.85
C ILE A 83 -0.87 -10.89 -7.21
N ALA A 84 -1.19 -9.61 -7.43
CA ALA A 84 -1.80 -9.12 -8.66
C ALA A 84 -0.86 -9.21 -9.87
N ILE A 85 0.46 -9.13 -9.65
CA ILE A 85 1.47 -9.14 -10.70
C ILE A 85 2.45 -10.30 -10.41
N PRO A 86 2.21 -11.52 -10.92
CA PRO A 86 3.03 -12.69 -10.62
C PRO A 86 4.51 -12.57 -11.02
N SER A 87 4.82 -11.72 -12.00
CA SER A 87 6.20 -11.42 -12.41
C SER A 87 6.93 -10.49 -11.43
N PHE A 88 6.21 -9.83 -10.52
CA PHE A 88 6.73 -8.89 -9.56
C PHE A 88 7.20 -9.61 -8.29
N LYS A 89 8.50 -9.59 -8.02
CA LYS A 89 9.07 -10.30 -6.87
C LYS A 89 9.03 -9.44 -5.61
N PRO A 90 8.84 -10.02 -4.41
CA PRO A 90 8.93 -9.29 -3.14
C PRO A 90 10.24 -8.51 -2.96
N GLY A 91 11.36 -9.04 -3.46
CA GLY A 91 12.65 -8.34 -3.39
C GLY A 91 12.68 -7.01 -4.16
N GLN A 92 11.90 -6.87 -5.24
CA GLN A 92 11.78 -5.61 -5.98
C GLN A 92 10.98 -4.57 -5.18
N LEU A 93 9.95 -4.99 -4.44
CA LEU A 93 9.26 -4.09 -3.51
C LEU A 93 10.25 -3.55 -2.48
N VAL A 94 11.01 -4.45 -1.84
CA VAL A 94 11.96 -4.06 -0.80
C VAL A 94 13.03 -3.11 -1.34
N GLN A 95 13.48 -3.28 -2.59
CA GLN A 95 14.39 -2.31 -3.22
C GLN A 95 13.75 -0.92 -3.38
N PHE A 96 12.54 -0.84 -3.95
CA PHE A 96 11.85 0.45 -4.14
C PHE A 96 11.52 1.10 -2.81
N LEU A 97 11.08 0.32 -1.82
CA LEU A 97 10.83 0.77 -0.46
C LEU A 97 12.12 1.20 0.24
N GLY A 98 13.23 0.51 0.03
CA GLY A 98 14.52 0.88 0.59
C GLY A 98 14.98 2.25 0.09
N ILE A 99 14.95 2.47 -1.22
CA ILE A 99 15.33 3.75 -1.82
C ILE A 99 14.40 4.88 -1.35
N SER A 100 13.09 4.65 -1.40
CA SER A 100 12.12 5.66 -0.95
C SER A 100 12.16 5.92 0.57
N SER A 101 12.41 4.90 1.39
CA SER A 101 12.57 5.05 2.84
C SER A 101 13.80 5.88 3.19
N VAL A 102 14.91 5.71 2.47
CA VAL A 102 16.10 6.55 2.65
C VAL A 102 15.80 8.01 2.27
N ALA A 103 15.11 8.24 1.15
CA ALA A 103 14.70 9.58 0.74
C ALA A 103 13.76 10.26 1.74
N ILE A 104 12.76 9.52 2.26
CA ILE A 104 11.87 10.00 3.34
C ILE A 104 12.68 10.29 4.60
N GLY A 105 13.66 9.45 4.93
CA GLY A 105 14.55 9.65 6.08
C GLY A 105 15.36 10.93 5.99
N PHE A 106 15.87 11.27 4.80
CA PHE A 106 16.53 12.56 4.57
C PHE A 106 15.57 13.73 4.75
N ALA A 107 14.37 13.67 4.17
CA ALA A 107 13.37 14.71 4.39
C ALA A 107 12.96 14.86 5.87
N PHE A 108 12.89 13.74 6.61
CA PHE A 108 12.56 13.76 8.04
C PHE A 108 13.67 14.40 8.87
N ARG A 109 14.94 14.16 8.52
CA ARG A 109 16.09 14.86 9.11
C ARG A 109 15.94 16.37 8.95
N ASP A 110 15.58 16.84 7.76
CA ASP A 110 15.40 18.27 7.49
C ASP A 110 14.25 18.87 8.32
N ILE A 111 13.13 18.16 8.47
CA ILE A 111 12.01 18.59 9.32
C ILE A 111 12.44 18.67 10.78
N LEU A 112 13.12 17.65 11.31
CA LEU A 112 13.59 17.64 12.70
C LEU A 112 14.60 18.76 12.96
N GLN A 113 15.49 19.03 12.02
CA GLN A 113 16.46 20.12 12.12
C GLN A 113 15.75 21.48 12.20
N ASN A 114 14.77 21.72 11.34
CA ASN A 114 14.00 22.97 11.35
C ASN A 114 13.16 23.12 12.63
N PHE A 115 12.56 22.03 13.13
CA PHE A 115 11.83 22.02 14.39
C PHE A 115 12.74 22.32 15.59
N LEU A 116 13.92 21.70 15.65
CA LEU A 116 14.90 21.95 16.71
C LEU A 116 15.46 23.38 16.64
N ALA A 117 15.76 23.88 15.45
CA ALA A 117 16.19 25.27 15.26
C ALA A 117 15.15 26.26 15.79
N GLY A 118 13.86 26.00 15.59
CA GLY A 118 12.78 26.82 16.11
C GLY A 118 12.55 26.74 17.62
N ILE A 119 13.06 25.70 18.31
CA ILE A 119 13.03 25.59 19.78
C ILE A 119 14.31 26.19 20.42
N LEU A 120 15.42 26.17 19.69
CA LEU A 120 16.72 26.68 20.14
C LEU A 120 16.88 28.20 19.96
N LEU A 121 16.05 28.82 19.12
CA LEU A 121 15.91 30.26 18.96
C LEU A 121 14.82 30.80 19.91
#